data_AF-A0A1F7H309-F1
#
_entry.id   AF-A0A1F7H309-F1
#
_cell.length_a   1.000
_cell.length_b   1.000
_cell.length_c   1.000
_cell.angle_alpha   90.00
_cell.angle_beta   90.00
_cell.angle_gamma   90.00
#
_symmetry.space_group_name_H-M   'P 1'
#
loop_
_entity.id
_entity.type
_entity.pdbx_description
1 polymer ?
#
loop_
_entity_poly.entity_id
_entity_poly.type
_entity_poly.pdbx_seq_one_letter_code
_entity_poly.pdbx_strand_id
1 'polypeptide(L)'
;MIYKTLDQLSLAKKLSIDDIVYSSMFSPDDQVKKKTSQIIYQQAKDNQSPPASIHNFYLAAGKGEIKGFTVPAMNIRTLTYDTARIIFRLAKKHKIGALIFEIAKSEQGYTDQKPSLYAVAVLAAAVKEKYKGPVFLQGDHYQFKAKKFKEDRTEEINNMKKLIKESVEAGFYNIDIDGSTLVDLEQKKLSEQQRNNYEVTALMTKYIRQLEAKGITISIGGEIGHIGGKNSTPEEFKAFMDNYLKLVKGIVGISKVSVQTGTSHGGIVLPDGSIAKVDLDFAVLKSIGQVARKIYHIGGPVQHGASTLPDGLFHQFPKTGTLEIHLATGFQNIVYQHLPASLKKDMYEWVKKNCQDERKESWNDDQFIYKMRKKALGPFKQKLWELSEKEKKPILTALEKQFEFLFKHLNVFGTKRIVEKYIH
;
A
#
# COMPACT_ATOMS: atom_id res chain seq x y z
N MET A 1 19.12 -13.13 19.55
CA MET A 1 19.67 -11.78 19.30
C MET A 1 19.65 -11.00 20.61
N ILE A 2 20.69 -10.21 20.90
CA ILE A 2 20.84 -9.44 22.16
C ILE A 2 20.43 -7.99 21.90
N TYR A 3 19.51 -7.43 22.69
CA TYR A 3 19.15 -6.02 22.65
C TYR A 3 20.38 -5.15 22.94
N LYS A 4 20.62 -4.12 22.12
CA LYS A 4 21.81 -3.26 22.24
C LYS A 4 21.47 -1.96 22.96
N THR A 5 22.32 -1.54 23.89
CA THR A 5 22.13 -0.30 24.67
C THR A 5 22.50 0.95 23.86
N LEU A 6 22.07 2.13 24.32
CA LEU A 6 22.39 3.42 23.68
C LEU A 6 23.90 3.69 23.55
N ASP A 7 24.71 3.13 24.46
CA ASP A 7 26.18 3.18 24.44
C ASP A 7 26.80 2.26 23.38
N GLN A 8 26.17 1.11 23.10
CA GLN A 8 26.60 0.27 21.98
C GLN A 8 26.24 0.92 20.63
N LEU A 9 25.18 1.74 20.61
CA LEU A 9 24.78 2.54 19.44
C LEU A 9 25.60 3.82 19.25
N SER A 10 26.21 4.39 20.29
CA SER A 10 27.14 5.52 20.14
C SER A 10 28.46 5.10 19.48
N LEU A 11 28.79 3.80 19.54
CA LEU A 11 29.89 3.15 18.83
C LEU A 11 29.51 2.67 17.41
N ALA A 12 28.54 3.31 16.75
CA ALA A 12 27.85 2.91 15.52
C ALA A 12 28.70 2.31 14.36
N LYS A 13 30.02 2.51 14.34
CA LYS A 13 30.94 1.96 13.31
C LYS A 13 30.99 0.43 13.23
N LYS A 14 30.45 -0.34 14.19
CA LYS A 14 30.55 -1.82 14.23
C LYS A 14 29.23 -2.59 14.05
N LEU A 15 28.07 -1.94 13.96
CA LEU A 15 26.78 -2.64 13.88
C LEU A 15 26.37 -2.89 12.43
N SER A 16 25.87 -4.09 12.16
CA SER A 16 25.29 -4.40 10.85
C SER A 16 23.90 -3.75 10.72
N ILE A 17 23.47 -3.47 9.48
CA ILE A 17 22.10 -2.97 9.23
C ILE A 17 21.03 -3.93 9.77
N ASP A 18 21.31 -5.24 9.80
CA ASP A 18 20.41 -6.27 10.32
C ASP A 18 20.20 -6.11 11.85
N ASP A 19 21.26 -5.79 12.59
CA ASP A 19 21.17 -5.53 14.03
C ASP A 19 20.38 -4.24 14.34
N ILE A 20 20.62 -3.20 13.53
CA ILE A 20 19.99 -1.89 13.70
C ILE A 20 18.49 -1.99 13.41
N VAL A 21 18.09 -2.65 12.31
CA VAL A 21 16.67 -2.80 11.98
C VAL A 21 15.96 -3.70 13.00
N TYR A 22 16.59 -4.79 13.47
CA TYR A 22 16.01 -5.61 14.52
C TYR A 22 15.75 -4.79 15.80
N SER A 23 16.73 -3.98 16.20
CA SER A 23 16.62 -3.11 17.38
C SER A 23 15.52 -2.05 17.21
N SER A 24 15.35 -1.50 16.00
CA SER A 24 14.28 -0.54 15.70
C SER A 24 12.87 -1.14 15.83
N MET A 25 12.75 -2.46 15.59
CA MET A 25 11.48 -3.17 15.60
C MET A 25 11.11 -3.67 16.99
N PHE A 26 12.06 -4.29 17.71
CA PHE A 26 11.76 -5.14 18.86
C PHE A 26 12.41 -4.70 20.17
N SER A 27 13.24 -3.66 20.17
CA SER A 27 13.82 -3.16 21.44
C SER A 27 12.72 -2.83 22.46
N PRO A 28 12.85 -3.25 23.73
CA PRO A 28 11.92 -2.84 24.78
C PRO A 28 12.08 -1.35 25.14
N ASP A 29 13.23 -0.74 24.81
CA ASP A 29 13.50 0.69 25.01
C ASP A 29 13.13 1.50 23.76
N ASP A 30 12.17 2.41 23.91
CA ASP A 30 11.68 3.31 22.85
C ASP A 30 12.74 4.33 22.40
N GLN A 31 13.67 4.73 23.27
CA GLN A 31 14.78 5.60 22.87
C GLN A 31 15.73 4.86 21.91
N VAL A 32 16.01 3.59 22.18
CA VAL A 32 16.77 2.72 21.27
C VAL A 32 16.05 2.58 19.94
N LYS A 33 14.72 2.33 19.94
CA LYS A 33 13.94 2.25 18.69
C LYS A 33 14.03 3.55 17.88
N LYS A 34 13.89 4.70 18.54
CA LYS A 34 13.98 6.02 17.90
C LYS A 34 15.38 6.26 17.31
N LYS A 35 16.44 6.04 18.07
CA LYS A 35 17.83 6.26 17.63
C LYS A 35 18.20 5.35 16.46
N THR A 36 17.87 4.07 16.54
CA THR A 36 18.13 3.10 15.45
C THR A 36 17.35 3.42 14.19
N SER A 37 16.09 3.85 14.32
CA SER A 37 15.30 4.34 13.18
C SER A 37 15.98 5.55 12.52
N GLN A 38 16.40 6.55 13.30
CA GLN A 38 17.10 7.74 12.78
C GLN A 38 18.40 7.37 12.04
N ILE A 39 19.17 6.41 12.57
CA ILE A 39 20.37 5.89 11.89
C ILE A 39 20.00 5.29 10.53
N ILE A 40 18.92 4.52 10.43
CA ILE A 40 18.47 3.92 9.17
C ILE A 40 18.05 4.99 8.15
N TYR A 41 17.31 6.04 8.56
CA TYR A 41 16.98 7.15 7.67
C TYR A 41 18.24 7.86 7.16
N GLN A 42 19.21 8.12 8.03
CA GLN A 42 20.47 8.74 7.63
C GLN A 42 21.26 7.84 6.67
N GLN A 43 21.39 6.54 6.96
CA GLN A 43 22.06 5.59 6.09
C GLN A 43 21.35 5.44 4.73
N ALA A 44 20.02 5.49 4.69
CA ALA A 44 19.27 5.46 3.44
C ALA A 44 19.54 6.72 2.60
N LYS A 45 19.63 7.90 3.24
CA LYS A 45 20.03 9.14 2.56
C LYS A 45 21.46 9.05 2.01
N ASP A 46 22.41 8.60 2.83
CA ASP A 46 23.82 8.45 2.43
C ASP A 46 24.00 7.41 1.31
N ASN A 47 23.15 6.38 1.31
CA ASN A 47 23.07 5.36 0.27
C ASN A 47 22.32 5.83 -1.00
N GLN A 48 21.84 7.07 -1.06
CA GLN A 48 21.06 7.62 -2.19
C GLN A 48 19.75 6.85 -2.45
N SER A 49 19.09 6.45 -1.36
CA SER A 49 17.77 5.80 -1.37
C SER A 49 16.78 6.50 -0.43
N PRO A 50 16.52 7.82 -0.62
CA PRO A 50 15.60 8.55 0.23
C PRO A 50 14.13 8.17 -0.06
N PRO A 51 13.23 8.34 0.93
CA PRO A 51 11.80 8.40 0.65
C PRO A 51 11.48 9.48 -0.39
N ALA A 52 10.60 9.18 -1.34
CA ALA A 52 10.25 10.08 -2.42
C ALA A 52 8.75 10.02 -2.75
N SER A 53 8.26 11.10 -3.38
CA SER A 53 6.92 11.16 -3.96
C SER A 53 6.95 10.74 -5.42
N ILE A 54 5.96 9.95 -5.86
CA ILE A 54 5.78 9.55 -7.26
C ILE A 54 4.99 10.59 -8.08
N HIS A 55 4.61 11.72 -7.47
CA HIS A 55 3.66 12.69 -8.03
C HIS A 55 4.00 13.15 -9.46
N ASN A 56 5.22 13.63 -9.69
CA ASN A 56 5.62 14.15 -11.01
C ASN A 56 5.64 13.06 -12.08
N PHE A 57 6.02 11.83 -11.70
CA PHE A 57 5.97 10.67 -12.58
C PHE A 57 4.51 10.36 -13.00
N TYR A 58 3.56 10.44 -12.08
CA TYR A 58 2.13 10.27 -12.41
C TYR A 58 1.55 11.41 -13.22
N LEU A 59 1.96 12.65 -12.99
CA LEU A 59 1.55 13.76 -13.86
C LEU A 59 2.10 13.62 -15.28
N ALA A 60 3.32 13.09 -15.46
CA ALA A 60 3.85 12.78 -16.78
C ALA A 60 3.02 11.72 -17.52
N ALA A 61 2.50 10.71 -16.79
CA ALA A 61 1.54 9.75 -17.35
C ALA A 61 0.22 10.43 -17.76
N GLY A 62 -0.23 11.41 -16.96
CA GLY A 62 -1.43 12.22 -17.24
C GLY A 62 -1.31 13.03 -18.54
N LYS A 63 -0.11 13.53 -18.82
CA LYS A 63 0.25 14.24 -20.07
C LYS A 63 0.52 13.31 -21.25
N GLY A 64 0.54 12.00 -21.04
CA GLY A 64 0.84 11.00 -22.07
C GLY A 64 2.33 10.88 -22.43
N GLU A 65 3.23 11.46 -21.63
CA GLU A 65 4.69 11.41 -21.85
C GLU A 65 5.26 10.01 -21.54
N ILE A 66 4.60 9.28 -20.64
CA ILE A 66 4.96 7.90 -20.27
C ILE A 66 3.72 7.00 -20.34
N LYS A 67 3.90 5.75 -20.78
CA LYS A 67 2.83 4.75 -20.94
C LYS A 67 3.39 3.34 -21.07
N GLY A 68 2.50 2.35 -21.06
CA GLY A 68 2.80 0.97 -21.43
C GLY A 68 3.19 0.05 -20.28
N PHE A 69 3.07 0.51 -19.04
CA PHE A 69 3.31 -0.28 -17.83
C PHE A 69 2.30 0.15 -16.74
N THR A 70 2.17 -0.68 -15.71
CA THR A 70 1.34 -0.42 -14.54
C THR A 70 2.20 -0.53 -13.29
N VAL A 71 2.19 0.47 -12.42
CA VAL A 71 3.02 0.48 -11.22
C VAL A 71 2.45 -0.51 -10.19
N PRO A 72 3.21 -1.54 -9.75
CA PRO A 72 2.80 -2.36 -8.62
C PRO A 72 2.96 -1.59 -7.31
N ALA A 73 1.88 -1.44 -6.57
CA ALA A 73 1.89 -1.08 -5.17
C ALA A 73 1.69 -2.36 -4.33
N MET A 74 2.57 -2.58 -3.36
CA MET A 74 2.72 -3.86 -2.68
C MET A 74 2.48 -3.70 -1.18
N ASN A 75 1.33 -4.16 -0.70
CA ASN A 75 1.01 -4.21 0.74
C ASN A 75 1.78 -5.36 1.41
N ILE A 76 2.85 -5.05 2.12
CA ILE A 76 3.67 -6.05 2.81
C ILE A 76 3.22 -6.19 4.27
N ARG A 77 2.46 -7.23 4.57
CA ARG A 77 1.79 -7.43 5.88
C ARG A 77 2.65 -8.10 6.94
N THR A 78 3.76 -8.72 6.55
CA THR A 78 4.73 -9.38 7.44
C THR A 78 6.02 -9.63 6.68
N LEU A 79 7.09 -10.05 7.38
CA LEU A 79 8.42 -10.26 6.81
C LEU A 79 8.86 -9.05 5.95
N THR A 80 8.53 -7.84 6.42
CA THR A 80 8.62 -6.61 5.61
C THR A 80 10.03 -6.31 5.17
N TYR A 81 11.00 -6.47 6.09
CA TYR A 81 12.42 -6.32 5.78
C TYR A 81 12.88 -7.34 4.73
N ASP A 82 12.60 -8.64 4.94
CA ASP A 82 13.02 -9.70 4.03
C ASP A 82 12.38 -9.57 2.63
N THR A 83 11.10 -9.23 2.59
CA THR A 83 10.34 -9.03 1.35
C THR A 83 10.83 -7.80 0.59
N ALA A 84 11.08 -6.69 1.29
CA ALA A 84 11.63 -5.49 0.67
C ALA A 84 13.04 -5.75 0.09
N ARG A 85 13.87 -6.57 0.75
CA ARG A 85 15.17 -6.98 0.22
C ARG A 85 15.04 -7.73 -1.11
N ILE A 86 14.10 -8.69 -1.20
CA ILE A 86 13.79 -9.38 -2.47
C ILE A 86 13.45 -8.37 -3.56
N ILE A 87 12.52 -7.45 -3.26
CA ILE A 87 12.06 -6.44 -4.22
C ILE A 87 13.21 -5.56 -4.69
N PHE A 88 14.10 -5.09 -3.80
CA PHE A 88 15.26 -4.29 -4.20
C PHE A 88 16.28 -5.08 -5.02
N ARG A 89 16.51 -6.37 -4.73
CA ARG A 89 17.35 -7.23 -5.58
C ARG A 89 16.78 -7.36 -6.99
N LEU A 90 15.48 -7.62 -7.10
CA LEU A 90 14.78 -7.68 -8.39
C LEU A 90 14.81 -6.33 -9.11
N ALA A 91 14.60 -5.23 -8.40
CA ALA A 91 14.66 -3.89 -8.95
C ALA A 91 16.03 -3.56 -9.54
N LYS A 92 17.11 -3.96 -8.87
CA LYS A 92 18.47 -3.84 -9.39
C LYS A 92 18.71 -4.74 -10.60
N LYS A 93 18.32 -6.03 -10.50
CA LYS A 93 18.48 -7.03 -11.57
C LYS A 93 17.80 -6.59 -12.87
N HIS A 94 16.57 -6.09 -12.77
CA HIS A 94 15.72 -5.76 -13.92
C HIS A 94 15.59 -4.27 -14.21
N LYS A 95 16.37 -3.42 -13.52
CA LYS A 95 16.34 -1.95 -13.65
C LYS A 95 14.93 -1.37 -13.49
N ILE A 96 14.21 -1.82 -12.46
CA ILE A 96 12.86 -1.35 -12.14
C ILE A 96 13.00 -0.11 -11.26
N GLY A 97 12.27 0.95 -11.62
CA GLY A 97 12.10 2.13 -10.77
C GLY A 97 10.65 2.39 -10.41
N ALA A 98 9.71 1.97 -11.25
CA ALA A 98 8.28 2.16 -11.02
C ALA A 98 7.72 1.01 -10.17
N LEU A 99 7.82 1.13 -8.85
CA LEU A 99 7.22 0.24 -7.85
C LEU A 99 6.94 1.01 -6.57
N ILE A 100 5.96 0.59 -5.79
CA ILE A 100 5.56 1.25 -4.54
C ILE A 100 5.51 0.22 -3.41
N PHE A 101 6.08 0.58 -2.26
CA PHE A 101 5.88 -0.14 -1.01
C PHE A 101 4.73 0.52 -0.26
N GLU A 102 3.67 -0.22 0.03
CA GLU A 102 2.50 0.35 0.68
C GLU A 102 2.05 -0.44 1.91
N ILE A 103 1.23 0.21 2.73
CA ILE A 103 0.47 -0.43 3.80
C ILE A 103 -0.81 0.36 4.05
N ALA A 104 -1.95 -0.33 4.10
CA ALA A 104 -3.23 0.34 4.29
C ALA A 104 -3.49 0.70 5.76
N LYS A 105 -4.30 1.74 6.00
CA LYS A 105 -4.73 2.19 7.35
C LYS A 105 -5.16 1.02 8.25
N SER A 106 -5.94 0.09 7.72
CA SER A 106 -6.42 -1.07 8.48
C SER A 106 -5.29 -2.06 8.81
N GLU A 107 -4.34 -2.23 7.90
CA GLU A 107 -3.23 -3.17 7.99
C GLU A 107 -2.19 -2.72 9.00
N GLN A 108 -1.95 -1.42 9.10
CA GLN A 108 -1.09 -0.84 10.14
C GLN A 108 -1.50 -1.33 11.53
N GLY A 109 -2.81 -1.37 11.80
CA GLY A 109 -3.37 -1.85 13.07
C GLY A 109 -3.18 -3.36 13.29
N TYR A 110 -3.74 -4.20 12.40
CA TYR A 110 -3.76 -5.65 12.66
C TYR A 110 -2.40 -6.35 12.45
N THR A 111 -1.47 -5.72 11.73
CA THR A 111 -0.10 -6.24 11.56
C THR A 111 0.89 -5.65 12.58
N ASP A 112 0.44 -4.72 13.43
CA ASP A 112 1.30 -3.93 14.31
C ASP A 112 2.48 -3.30 13.54
N GLN A 113 2.15 -2.65 12.43
CA GLN A 113 3.10 -1.96 11.56
C GLN A 113 2.67 -0.52 11.39
N LYS A 114 3.00 0.32 12.38
CA LYS A 114 2.89 1.77 12.25
C LYS A 114 3.73 2.27 11.06
N PRO A 115 3.37 3.41 10.44
CA PRO A 115 4.12 3.96 9.31
C PRO A 115 5.62 4.04 9.56
N SER A 116 6.03 4.51 10.75
CA SER A 116 7.44 4.62 11.13
C SER A 116 8.19 3.28 11.12
N LEU A 117 7.57 2.21 11.61
CA LEU A 117 8.17 0.87 11.59
C LEU A 117 8.23 0.32 10.16
N TYR A 118 7.16 0.45 9.39
CA TYR A 118 7.12 -0.02 8.01
C TYR A 118 8.20 0.66 7.16
N ALA A 119 8.30 1.99 7.22
CA ALA A 119 9.32 2.76 6.52
C ALA A 119 10.74 2.31 6.90
N VAL A 120 11.00 2.12 8.19
CA VAL A 120 12.31 1.70 8.68
C VAL A 120 12.70 0.31 8.15
N ALA A 121 11.77 -0.65 8.10
CA ALA A 121 12.04 -1.95 7.48
C ALA A 121 12.39 -1.82 5.99
N VAL A 122 11.61 -1.03 5.23
CA VAL A 122 11.83 -0.86 3.79
C VAL A 122 13.15 -0.13 3.52
N LEU A 123 13.45 0.96 4.24
CA LEU A 123 14.69 1.72 4.07
C LEU A 123 15.92 0.93 4.47
N ALA A 124 15.85 0.15 5.56
CA ALA A 124 16.93 -0.76 5.93
C ALA A 124 17.19 -1.79 4.83
N ALA A 125 16.14 -2.29 4.17
CA ALA A 125 16.28 -3.22 3.05
C ALA A 125 16.96 -2.56 1.85
N ALA A 126 16.63 -1.30 1.54
CA ALA A 126 17.29 -0.53 0.49
C ALA A 126 18.80 -0.38 0.77
N VAL A 127 19.16 -0.05 2.01
CA VAL A 127 20.55 0.06 2.47
C VAL A 127 21.27 -1.29 2.38
N LYS A 128 20.65 -2.36 2.89
CA LYS A 128 21.21 -3.73 2.88
C LYS A 128 21.54 -4.18 1.46
N GLU A 129 20.63 -3.95 0.52
CA GLU A 129 20.77 -4.37 -0.87
C GLU A 129 21.52 -3.33 -1.73
N LYS A 130 22.02 -2.24 -1.13
CA LYS A 130 22.73 -1.15 -1.82
C LYS A 130 21.93 -0.64 -3.02
N TYR A 131 20.63 -0.47 -2.84
CA TYR A 131 19.75 0.11 -3.86
C TYR A 131 19.98 1.62 -3.93
N LYS A 132 20.00 2.18 -5.13
CA LYS A 132 20.13 3.62 -5.37
C LYS A 132 18.99 4.09 -6.25
N GLY A 133 18.27 5.10 -5.79
CA GLY A 133 17.07 5.64 -6.41
C GLY A 133 15.97 5.94 -5.39
N PRO A 134 14.89 6.59 -5.80
CA PRO A 134 13.77 6.93 -4.93
C PRO A 134 13.14 5.67 -4.31
N VAL A 135 12.71 5.79 -3.05
CA VAL A 135 11.90 4.79 -2.35
C VAL A 135 10.48 5.35 -2.17
N PHE A 136 9.52 4.82 -2.92
CA PHE A 136 8.14 5.25 -2.84
C PHE A 136 7.40 4.49 -1.74
N LEU A 137 7.11 5.20 -0.64
CA LEU A 137 6.29 4.71 0.47
C LEU A 137 4.88 5.27 0.35
N GLN A 138 3.87 4.39 0.41
CA GLN A 138 2.47 4.76 0.21
C GLN A 138 1.57 4.36 1.36
N GLY A 139 0.73 5.31 1.77
CA GLY A 139 -0.36 5.09 2.70
C GLY A 139 -1.60 4.74 1.91
N ASP A 140 -1.98 3.47 1.92
CA ASP A 140 -3.13 2.95 1.18
C ASP A 140 -4.43 3.09 2.00
N HIS A 141 -5.57 3.25 1.32
CA HIS A 141 -6.90 3.31 1.91
C HIS A 141 -6.97 4.11 3.22
N TYR A 142 -6.72 5.42 3.18
CA TYR A 142 -7.00 6.32 4.30
C TYR A 142 -8.51 6.54 4.35
N GLN A 143 -9.20 5.46 4.70
CA GLN A 143 -10.63 5.27 4.55
C GLN A 143 -11.39 5.87 5.72
N PHE A 144 -12.36 6.72 5.40
CA PHE A 144 -13.32 7.23 6.37
C PHE A 144 -14.31 6.13 6.75
N LYS A 145 -14.66 6.03 8.03
CA LYS A 145 -15.70 5.08 8.48
C LYS A 145 -17.07 5.76 8.47
N ALA A 146 -17.96 5.36 7.57
CA ALA A 146 -19.30 5.97 7.41
C ALA A 146 -20.08 6.09 8.72
N LYS A 147 -20.10 5.04 9.55
CA LYS A 147 -20.75 5.07 10.87
C LYS A 147 -20.16 6.16 11.78
N LYS A 148 -18.84 6.20 11.94
CA LYS A 148 -18.16 7.20 12.77
C LYS A 148 -18.31 8.61 12.22
N PHE A 149 -18.27 8.76 10.89
CA PHE A 149 -18.45 10.05 10.23
C PHE A 149 -19.86 10.62 10.44
N LYS A 150 -20.88 9.75 10.47
CA LYS A 150 -22.26 10.13 10.78
C LYS A 150 -22.46 10.47 12.26
N GLU A 151 -21.78 9.75 13.16
CA GLU A 151 -21.80 10.00 14.61
C GLU A 151 -21.10 11.32 14.97
N ASP A 152 -19.86 11.50 14.51
CA ASP A 152 -19.09 12.74 14.68
C ASP A 152 -18.14 12.96 13.49
N ARG A 153 -18.56 13.86 12.58
CA ARG A 153 -17.78 14.26 11.40
C ARG A 153 -16.45 14.91 11.78
N THR A 154 -16.42 15.72 12.84
CA THR A 154 -15.23 16.48 13.25
C THR A 154 -14.18 15.54 13.82
N GLU A 155 -14.60 14.60 14.68
CA GLU A 155 -13.71 13.61 15.27
C GLU A 155 -13.09 12.71 14.19
N GLU A 156 -13.87 12.16 13.25
CA GLU A 156 -13.34 11.30 12.19
C GLU A 156 -12.37 12.07 11.27
N ILE A 157 -12.64 13.35 10.95
CA ILE A 157 -11.70 14.21 10.21
C ILE A 157 -10.39 14.41 10.98
N ASN A 158 -10.46 14.71 12.28
CA ASN A 158 -9.26 14.93 13.10
C ASN A 158 -8.44 13.64 13.26
N ASN A 159 -9.12 12.50 13.43
CA ASN A 159 -8.49 11.18 13.43
C ASN A 159 -7.76 10.92 12.10
N MET A 160 -8.38 11.26 10.97
CA MET A 160 -7.73 11.11 9.66
C MET A 160 -6.50 12.01 9.51
N LYS A 161 -6.60 13.28 9.90
CA LYS A 161 -5.46 14.22 9.90
C LYS A 161 -4.28 13.68 10.72
N LYS A 162 -4.55 13.15 11.92
CA LYS A 162 -3.51 12.57 12.78
C LYS A 162 -2.78 11.41 12.09
N LEU A 163 -3.53 10.49 11.47
CA LEU A 163 -2.95 9.34 10.76
C LEU A 163 -2.11 9.77 9.55
N ILE A 164 -2.62 10.71 8.76
CA ILE A 164 -1.89 11.27 7.61
C ILE A 164 -0.59 11.91 8.07
N LYS A 165 -0.65 12.74 9.12
CA LYS A 165 0.54 13.41 9.69
C LYS A 165 1.60 12.41 10.14
N GLU A 166 1.21 11.38 10.90
CA GLU A 166 2.14 10.31 11.34
C GLU A 166 2.83 9.62 10.14
N SER A 167 2.11 9.47 9.03
CA SER A 167 2.63 8.81 7.84
C SER A 167 3.58 9.70 7.05
N VAL A 168 3.22 10.97 6.86
CA VAL A 168 4.08 11.97 6.20
C VAL A 168 5.37 12.17 7.00
N GLU A 169 5.29 12.20 8.33
CA GLU A 169 6.47 12.27 9.22
C GLU A 169 7.37 11.03 9.11
N ALA A 170 6.80 9.87 8.73
CA ALA A 170 7.54 8.64 8.44
C ALA A 170 8.01 8.54 6.96
N GLY A 171 7.88 9.60 6.16
CA GLY A 171 8.34 9.62 4.77
C GLY A 171 7.37 9.02 3.76
N PHE A 172 6.10 8.81 4.14
CA PHE A 172 5.05 8.40 3.21
C PHE A 172 4.62 9.60 2.37
N TYR A 173 5.26 9.78 1.22
CA TYR A 173 4.97 10.88 0.30
C TYR A 173 4.00 10.49 -0.83
N ASN A 174 3.24 9.42 -0.62
CA ASN A 174 2.15 8.97 -1.48
C ASN A 174 0.99 8.58 -0.56
N ILE A 175 -0.16 9.27 -0.63
CA ILE A 175 -1.27 9.08 0.31
C ILE A 175 -2.58 8.93 -0.48
N ASP A 176 -3.26 7.80 -0.30
CA ASP A 176 -4.53 7.52 -0.95
C ASP A 176 -5.69 7.75 0.00
N ILE A 177 -6.46 8.80 -0.28
CA ILE A 177 -7.64 9.18 0.50
C ILE A 177 -8.83 8.38 -0.01
N ASP A 178 -9.53 7.72 0.91
CA ASP A 178 -10.69 6.91 0.57
C ASP A 178 -11.94 7.43 1.29
N GLY A 179 -12.70 8.28 0.59
CA GLY A 179 -14.02 8.75 0.99
C GLY A 179 -15.17 7.92 0.41
N SER A 180 -14.88 6.79 -0.25
CA SER A 180 -15.86 6.03 -1.04
C SER A 180 -17.01 5.44 -0.20
N THR A 181 -16.75 5.17 1.08
CA THR A 181 -17.76 4.70 2.04
C THR A 181 -18.80 5.77 2.40
N LEU A 182 -18.49 7.04 2.12
CA LEU A 182 -19.37 8.18 2.42
C LEU A 182 -20.27 8.54 1.23
N VAL A 183 -20.18 7.79 0.12
CA VAL A 183 -21.02 7.96 -1.06
C VAL A 183 -22.45 7.57 -0.71
N ASP A 184 -23.39 8.49 -0.90
CA ASP A 184 -24.80 8.31 -0.56
C ASP A 184 -25.60 7.98 -1.83
N LEU A 185 -25.82 6.68 -2.07
CA LEU A 185 -26.51 6.20 -3.28
C LEU A 185 -28.01 6.55 -3.32
N GLU A 186 -28.59 7.00 -2.21
CA GLU A 186 -30.01 7.41 -2.14
C GLU A 186 -30.25 8.78 -2.80
N GLN A 187 -29.20 9.56 -3.05
CA GLN A 187 -29.31 10.86 -3.71
C GLN A 187 -29.61 10.71 -5.21
N LYS A 188 -30.46 11.59 -5.75
CA LYS A 188 -30.88 11.55 -7.17
C LYS A 188 -29.78 11.97 -8.15
N LYS A 189 -28.89 12.88 -7.75
CA LYS A 189 -27.83 13.43 -8.61
C LYS A 189 -26.48 12.86 -8.21
N LEU A 190 -25.68 12.44 -9.19
CA LEU A 190 -24.32 11.90 -8.94
C LEU A 190 -23.42 12.85 -8.14
N SER A 191 -23.57 14.17 -8.32
CA SER A 191 -22.84 15.17 -7.54
C SER A 191 -23.21 15.12 -6.05
N GLU A 192 -24.50 14.94 -5.73
CA GLU A 192 -24.95 14.81 -4.34
C GLU A 192 -24.55 13.45 -3.75
N GLN A 193 -24.59 12.37 -4.55
CA GLN A 193 -24.09 11.06 -4.12
C GLN A 193 -22.62 11.14 -3.68
N GLN A 194 -21.78 11.84 -4.46
CA GLN A 194 -20.35 11.99 -4.21
C GLN A 194 -19.98 13.10 -3.22
N ARG A 195 -20.96 13.84 -2.67
CA ARG A 195 -20.71 15.08 -1.94
C ARG A 195 -19.74 14.94 -0.78
N ASN A 196 -20.03 14.01 0.14
CA ASN A 196 -19.15 13.79 1.27
C ASN A 196 -17.76 13.33 0.81
N ASN A 197 -17.68 12.49 -0.22
CA ASN A 197 -16.42 11.97 -0.74
C ASN A 197 -15.51 13.07 -1.29
N TYR A 198 -16.00 13.91 -2.20
CA TYR A 198 -15.16 14.99 -2.74
C TYR A 198 -14.85 16.07 -1.69
N GLU A 199 -15.75 16.34 -0.74
CA GLU A 199 -15.52 17.33 0.32
C GLU A 199 -14.41 16.88 1.27
N VAL A 200 -14.44 15.63 1.75
CA VAL A 200 -13.39 15.11 2.64
C VAL A 200 -12.07 14.96 1.89
N THR A 201 -12.09 14.56 0.61
CA THR A 201 -10.89 14.44 -0.21
C THR A 201 -10.24 15.82 -0.45
N ALA A 202 -11.03 16.86 -0.71
CA ALA A 202 -10.54 18.24 -0.83
C ALA A 202 -9.96 18.76 0.50
N LEU A 203 -10.62 18.46 1.63
CA LEU A 203 -10.16 18.85 2.95
C LEU A 203 -8.82 18.18 3.28
N MET A 204 -8.70 16.87 3.05
CA MET A 204 -7.46 16.12 3.25
C MET A 204 -6.38 16.58 2.27
N THR A 205 -6.71 16.91 1.02
CA THR A 205 -5.74 17.47 0.06
C THR A 205 -5.14 18.76 0.61
N LYS A 206 -5.97 19.72 1.05
CA LYS A 206 -5.49 20.98 1.65
C LYS A 206 -4.58 20.73 2.85
N TYR A 207 -4.95 19.79 3.71
CA TYR A 207 -4.16 19.43 4.87
C TYR A 207 -2.82 18.81 4.50
N ILE A 208 -2.79 17.85 3.56
CA ILE A 208 -1.55 17.22 3.08
C ILE A 208 -0.59 18.27 2.50
N ARG A 209 -1.10 19.25 1.74
CA ARG A 209 -0.27 20.35 1.21
C ARG A 209 0.39 21.19 2.31
N GLN A 210 -0.21 21.29 3.50
CA GLN A 210 0.41 21.96 4.66
C GLN A 210 1.52 21.15 5.32
N LEU A 211 1.59 19.83 5.06
CA LEU A 211 2.57 18.92 5.65
C LEU A 211 3.78 18.68 4.75
N GLU A 212 3.78 19.23 3.53
CA GLU A 212 4.83 18.96 2.55
C GLU A 212 6.19 19.43 3.03
N ALA A 213 7.18 18.54 2.94
CA ALA A 213 8.57 18.92 3.08
C ALA A 213 8.99 19.79 1.89
N LYS A 214 9.93 20.72 2.12
CA LYS A 214 10.47 21.59 1.07
C LYS A 214 10.95 20.76 -0.13
N GLY A 215 10.43 21.08 -1.32
CA GLY A 215 10.82 20.42 -2.56
C GLY A 215 10.12 19.07 -2.83
N ILE A 216 9.20 18.62 -1.96
CA ILE A 216 8.46 17.38 -2.14
C ILE A 216 6.96 17.70 -2.30
N THR A 217 6.43 17.49 -3.50
CA THR A 217 4.98 17.49 -3.71
C THR A 217 4.44 16.08 -3.48
N ILE A 218 3.64 15.87 -2.43
CA ILE A 218 3.10 14.56 -2.06
C ILE A 218 2.11 14.08 -3.13
N SER A 219 2.25 12.82 -3.56
CA SER A 219 1.29 12.19 -4.46
C SER A 219 0.01 11.91 -3.68
N ILE A 220 -1.14 12.35 -4.19
CA ILE A 220 -2.44 12.12 -3.54
C ILE A 220 -3.31 11.30 -4.49
N GLY A 221 -3.88 10.19 -4.00
CA GLY A 221 -4.95 9.45 -4.65
C GLY A 221 -6.31 9.77 -4.04
N GLY A 222 -7.37 9.70 -4.85
CA GLY A 222 -8.76 9.68 -4.39
C GLY A 222 -9.45 8.36 -4.80
N GLU A 223 -10.58 8.03 -4.19
CA GLU A 223 -11.34 6.80 -4.50
C GLU A 223 -12.82 7.12 -4.72
N ILE A 224 -13.41 6.64 -5.82
CA ILE A 224 -14.80 6.99 -6.20
C ILE A 224 -15.80 5.84 -6.15
N GLY A 225 -15.34 4.60 -5.94
CA GLY A 225 -16.18 3.40 -5.93
C GLY A 225 -15.97 2.60 -4.66
N HIS A 226 -17.05 2.26 -3.96
CA HIS A 226 -16.96 1.35 -2.82
C HIS A 226 -16.72 -0.09 -3.30
N ILE A 227 -15.68 -0.73 -2.77
CA ILE A 227 -15.32 -2.10 -3.11
C ILE A 227 -16.40 -3.08 -2.63
N GLY A 228 -16.77 -4.02 -3.48
CA GLY A 228 -17.93 -4.92 -3.33
C GLY A 228 -19.27 -4.32 -3.81
N GLY A 229 -19.29 -3.07 -4.26
CA GLY A 229 -20.44 -2.42 -4.89
C GLY A 229 -20.46 -2.50 -6.42
N LYS A 230 -21.27 -1.64 -7.05
CA LYS A 230 -21.36 -1.48 -8.51
C LYS A 230 -20.06 -0.97 -9.12
N ASN A 231 -19.83 -1.29 -10.39
CA ASN A 231 -18.69 -0.76 -11.15
C ASN A 231 -18.75 0.77 -11.22
N SER A 232 -17.59 1.41 -11.10
CA SER A 232 -17.46 2.85 -11.26
C SER A 232 -17.69 3.27 -12.72
N THR A 233 -18.29 4.44 -12.89
CA THR A 233 -18.60 5.01 -14.22
C THR A 233 -17.80 6.29 -14.49
N PRO A 234 -17.55 6.64 -15.76
CA PRO A 234 -16.99 7.94 -16.12
C PRO A 234 -17.81 9.13 -15.60
N GLU A 235 -19.13 8.99 -15.52
CA GLU A 235 -20.06 10.03 -15.05
C GLU A 235 -19.89 10.29 -13.54
N GLU A 236 -19.76 9.23 -12.73
CA GLU A 236 -19.45 9.35 -11.30
C GLU A 236 -18.08 9.98 -11.08
N PHE A 237 -17.08 9.58 -11.88
CA PHE A 237 -15.74 10.16 -11.81
C PHE A 237 -15.77 11.66 -12.13
N LYS A 238 -16.49 12.06 -13.18
CA LYS A 238 -16.66 13.49 -13.53
C LYS A 238 -17.37 14.25 -12.41
N ALA A 239 -18.46 13.70 -11.88
CA ALA A 239 -19.20 14.33 -10.78
C ALA A 239 -18.31 14.54 -9.54
N PHE A 240 -17.45 13.58 -9.22
CA PHE A 240 -16.44 13.73 -8.18
C PHE A 240 -15.42 14.82 -8.51
N MET A 241 -14.76 14.74 -9.68
CA MET A 241 -13.66 15.63 -10.06
C MET A 241 -14.09 17.08 -10.24
N ASP A 242 -15.22 17.33 -10.92
CA ASP A 242 -15.72 18.68 -11.19
C ASP A 242 -16.02 19.45 -9.90
N ASN A 243 -16.49 18.75 -8.86
CA ASN A 243 -16.77 19.37 -7.57
C ASN A 243 -15.54 19.43 -6.67
N TYR A 244 -14.70 18.38 -6.69
CA TYR A 244 -13.41 18.38 -6.01
C TYR A 244 -12.54 19.56 -6.46
N LEU A 245 -12.39 19.78 -7.77
CA LEU A 245 -11.52 20.83 -8.33
C LEU A 245 -11.99 22.25 -7.98
N LYS A 246 -13.29 22.48 -7.81
CA LYS A 246 -13.82 23.76 -7.29
C LYS A 246 -13.32 24.03 -5.87
N LEU A 247 -13.22 23.00 -5.04
CA LEU A 247 -12.81 23.12 -3.64
C LEU A 247 -11.30 23.25 -3.47
N VAL A 248 -10.49 22.70 -4.37
CA VAL A 248 -9.02 22.76 -4.34
C VAL A 248 -8.43 23.76 -5.34
N LYS A 249 -9.22 24.73 -5.79
CA LYS A 249 -8.76 25.75 -6.75
C LYS A 249 -7.50 26.46 -6.23
N GLY A 250 -6.48 26.52 -7.08
CA GLY A 250 -5.21 27.19 -6.77
C GLY A 250 -4.19 26.34 -6.00
N ILE A 251 -4.49 25.07 -5.70
CA ILE A 251 -3.52 24.12 -5.14
C ILE A 251 -3.42 22.85 -6.00
N VAL A 252 -2.30 22.13 -5.86
CA VAL A 252 -2.08 20.87 -6.56
C VAL A 252 -3.04 19.80 -6.04
N GLY A 253 -3.88 19.26 -6.92
CA GLY A 253 -4.91 18.27 -6.60
C GLY A 253 -4.39 16.82 -6.53
N ILE A 254 -5.32 15.87 -6.68
CA ILE A 254 -4.99 14.44 -6.80
C ILE A 254 -4.27 14.12 -8.11
N SER A 255 -3.50 13.03 -8.10
CA SER A 255 -2.71 12.55 -9.25
C SER A 255 -3.20 11.24 -9.84
N LYS A 256 -4.06 10.51 -9.11
CA LYS A 256 -4.61 9.20 -9.50
C LYS A 256 -5.95 8.98 -8.83
N VAL A 257 -6.74 8.03 -9.36
CA VAL A 257 -8.06 7.70 -8.83
C VAL A 257 -8.28 6.18 -8.75
N SER A 258 -8.67 5.68 -7.58
CA SER A 258 -9.07 4.28 -7.41
C SER A 258 -10.53 4.08 -7.81
N VAL A 259 -10.78 2.96 -8.48
CA VAL A 259 -12.08 2.64 -9.09
C VAL A 259 -12.52 1.22 -8.74
N GLN A 260 -13.82 0.98 -8.73
CA GLN A 260 -14.39 -0.35 -8.54
C GLN A 260 -14.70 -0.99 -9.90
N THR A 261 -14.23 -2.21 -10.10
CA THR A 261 -14.24 -2.95 -11.38
C THR A 261 -14.82 -4.36 -11.23
N GLY A 262 -15.64 -4.57 -10.19
CA GLY A 262 -16.27 -5.85 -9.86
C GLY A 262 -15.44 -6.71 -8.90
N THR A 263 -14.28 -6.23 -8.46
CA THR A 263 -13.39 -6.95 -7.55
C THR A 263 -13.79 -6.82 -6.08
N SER A 264 -13.29 -7.73 -5.26
CA SER A 264 -13.39 -7.67 -3.79
C SER A 264 -12.02 -7.93 -3.15
N HIS A 265 -11.74 -7.29 -2.01
CA HIS A 265 -10.45 -7.47 -1.34
C HIS A 265 -10.24 -8.91 -0.88
N GLY A 266 -9.15 -9.52 -1.35
CA GLY A 266 -8.74 -10.85 -0.94
C GLY A 266 -9.52 -12.00 -1.57
N GLY A 267 -10.35 -11.73 -2.57
CA GLY A 267 -11.14 -12.74 -3.28
C GLY A 267 -12.28 -13.33 -2.44
N ILE A 268 -13.14 -14.08 -3.13
CA ILE A 268 -14.28 -14.78 -2.49
C ILE A 268 -13.86 -16.24 -2.30
N VAL A 269 -13.82 -16.70 -1.05
CA VAL A 269 -13.55 -18.11 -0.73
C VAL A 269 -14.87 -18.88 -0.77
N LEU A 270 -14.95 -19.87 -1.65
CA LEU A 270 -16.10 -20.76 -1.81
C LEU A 270 -16.16 -21.79 -0.66
N PRO A 271 -17.31 -22.43 -0.42
CA PRO A 271 -17.46 -23.42 0.65
C PRO A 271 -16.46 -24.58 0.59
N ASP A 272 -15.97 -24.92 -0.61
CA ASP A 272 -14.95 -25.94 -0.88
C ASP A 272 -13.51 -25.46 -0.62
N GLY A 273 -13.32 -24.23 -0.14
CA GLY A 273 -12.02 -23.63 0.13
C GLY A 273 -11.31 -23.05 -1.09
N SER A 274 -11.87 -23.17 -2.30
CA SER A 274 -11.33 -22.56 -3.51
C SER A 274 -11.63 -21.06 -3.57
N ILE A 275 -10.90 -20.33 -4.42
CA ILE A 275 -11.14 -18.90 -4.64
C ILE A 275 -12.00 -18.74 -5.90
N ALA A 276 -13.14 -18.05 -5.77
CA ALA A 276 -14.03 -17.77 -6.88
C ALA A 276 -13.32 -16.96 -7.96
N LYS A 277 -13.56 -17.31 -9.22
CA LYS A 277 -13.14 -16.50 -10.35
C LYS A 277 -13.98 -15.22 -10.37
N VAL A 278 -13.31 -14.09 -10.20
CA VAL A 278 -13.94 -12.78 -10.37
C VAL A 278 -13.65 -12.31 -11.78
N ASP A 279 -14.69 -11.90 -12.49
CA ASP A 279 -14.54 -11.25 -13.79
C ASP A 279 -14.24 -9.77 -13.56
N LEU A 280 -13.02 -9.36 -13.94
CA LEU A 280 -12.55 -8.00 -13.77
C LEU A 280 -12.96 -7.17 -14.99
N ASP A 281 -13.70 -6.08 -14.77
CA ASP A 281 -14.11 -5.20 -15.85
C ASP A 281 -13.00 -4.21 -16.24
N PHE A 282 -12.16 -4.63 -17.17
CA PHE A 282 -11.11 -3.79 -17.77
C PHE A 282 -11.65 -2.58 -18.55
N ALA A 283 -12.92 -2.57 -18.98
CA ALA A 283 -13.50 -1.44 -19.70
C ALA A 283 -13.68 -0.22 -18.78
N VAL A 284 -13.93 -0.44 -17.48
CA VAL A 284 -13.95 0.61 -16.46
C VAL A 284 -12.59 1.31 -16.38
N LEU A 285 -11.49 0.54 -16.26
CA LEU A 285 -10.13 1.09 -16.22
C LEU A 285 -9.82 1.90 -17.48
N LYS A 286 -10.17 1.37 -18.66
CA LYS A 286 -9.94 2.06 -19.93
C LYS A 286 -10.75 3.37 -20.03
N SER A 287 -12.04 3.34 -19.72
CA SER A 287 -12.94 4.49 -19.89
C SER A 287 -12.63 5.61 -18.90
N ILE A 288 -12.45 5.30 -17.61
CA ILE A 288 -12.07 6.29 -16.60
C ILE A 288 -10.65 6.80 -16.87
N GLY A 289 -9.72 5.94 -17.27
CA GLY A 289 -8.37 6.36 -17.61
C GLY A 289 -8.28 7.31 -18.81
N GLN A 290 -9.21 7.22 -19.76
CA GLN A 290 -9.32 8.21 -20.84
C GLN A 290 -9.80 9.56 -20.32
N VAL A 291 -10.83 9.58 -19.47
CA VAL A 291 -11.35 10.81 -18.87
C VAL A 291 -10.30 11.48 -17.98
N ALA A 292 -9.64 10.70 -17.12
CA ALA A 292 -8.62 11.17 -16.18
C ALA A 292 -7.49 11.94 -16.88
N ARG A 293 -7.02 11.45 -18.02
CA ARG A 293 -5.91 12.06 -18.79
C ARG A 293 -6.39 13.20 -19.68
N LYS A 294 -7.49 13.00 -20.43
CA LYS A 294 -7.95 13.96 -21.44
C LYS A 294 -8.63 15.19 -20.85
N ILE A 295 -9.38 15.02 -19.77
CA ILE A 295 -10.19 16.09 -19.17
C ILE A 295 -9.48 16.69 -17.95
N TYR A 296 -8.94 15.84 -17.07
CA TYR A 296 -8.40 16.27 -15.78
C TYR A 296 -6.87 16.28 -15.70
N HIS A 297 -6.16 15.77 -16.72
CA HIS A 297 -4.71 15.73 -16.80
C HIS A 297 -4.02 15.05 -15.59
N ILE A 298 -4.68 14.06 -14.98
CA ILE A 298 -4.11 13.23 -13.91
C ILE A 298 -3.65 11.88 -14.47
N GLY A 299 -2.80 11.15 -13.72
CA GLY A 299 -2.10 9.95 -14.18
C GLY A 299 -3.01 8.82 -14.67
N GLY A 300 -4.14 8.60 -13.99
CA GLY A 300 -5.13 7.62 -14.41
C GLY A 300 -5.69 6.77 -13.26
N PRO A 301 -6.28 5.62 -13.60
CA PRO A 301 -7.02 4.79 -12.67
C PRO A 301 -6.11 3.80 -11.96
N VAL A 302 -6.46 3.47 -10.72
CA VAL A 302 -5.80 2.53 -9.84
C VAL A 302 -6.72 1.33 -9.60
N GLN A 303 -6.17 0.12 -9.69
CA GLN A 303 -6.91 -1.12 -9.43
C GLN A 303 -6.60 -1.65 -8.03
N HIS A 304 -7.63 -1.91 -7.23
CA HIS A 304 -7.51 -2.62 -5.94
C HIS A 304 -7.91 -4.10 -6.07
N GLY A 305 -7.62 -4.92 -5.07
CA GLY A 305 -8.18 -6.29 -5.00
C GLY A 305 -7.71 -7.27 -6.10
N ALA A 306 -6.56 -7.03 -6.73
CA ALA A 306 -6.10 -7.81 -7.88
C ALA A 306 -5.30 -9.08 -7.53
N SER A 307 -4.90 -9.26 -6.26
CA SER A 307 -3.90 -10.29 -5.89
C SER A 307 -4.36 -11.74 -6.01
N THR A 308 -5.65 -11.98 -6.23
CA THR A 308 -6.25 -13.31 -6.40
C THR A 308 -6.78 -13.52 -7.82
N LEU A 309 -6.48 -12.60 -8.74
CA LEU A 309 -6.80 -12.77 -10.15
C LEU A 309 -5.93 -13.88 -10.76
N PRO A 310 -6.44 -14.60 -11.78
CA PRO A 310 -5.61 -15.51 -12.57
C PRO A 310 -4.37 -14.81 -13.14
N ASP A 311 -3.23 -15.47 -13.06
CA ASP A 311 -1.92 -15.02 -13.56
C ASP A 311 -1.97 -14.46 -14.99
N GLY A 312 -2.75 -15.11 -15.85
CA GLY A 312 -2.94 -14.71 -17.24
C GLY A 312 -3.61 -13.35 -17.44
N LEU A 313 -4.15 -12.68 -16.42
CA LEU A 313 -4.82 -11.38 -16.55
C LEU A 313 -3.90 -10.19 -16.29
N PHE A 314 -2.77 -10.35 -15.59
CA PHE A 314 -1.94 -9.20 -15.18
C PHE A 314 -1.38 -8.38 -16.35
N HIS A 315 -1.16 -9.03 -17.51
CA HIS A 315 -0.67 -8.35 -18.72
C HIS A 315 -1.70 -7.41 -19.37
N GLN A 316 -2.97 -7.46 -18.95
CA GLN A 316 -4.02 -6.59 -19.46
C GLN A 316 -3.97 -5.19 -18.82
N PHE A 317 -3.50 -5.05 -17.57
CA PHE A 317 -3.45 -3.75 -16.90
C PHE A 317 -2.62 -2.69 -17.65
N PRO A 318 -1.40 -3.00 -18.15
CA PRO A 318 -0.68 -2.05 -18.99
C PRO A 318 -1.41 -1.72 -20.30
N LYS A 319 -2.09 -2.71 -20.92
CA LYS A 319 -2.82 -2.54 -22.18
C LYS A 319 -4.04 -1.65 -22.04
N THR A 320 -4.69 -1.66 -20.87
CA THR A 320 -5.84 -0.81 -20.55
C THR A 320 -5.44 0.58 -20.07
N GLY A 321 -4.14 0.83 -19.91
CA GLY A 321 -3.62 2.08 -19.37
C GLY A 321 -3.97 2.25 -17.89
N THR A 322 -4.01 1.16 -17.13
CA THR A 322 -4.09 1.22 -15.67
C THR A 322 -2.79 1.79 -15.13
N LEU A 323 -2.89 2.85 -14.31
CA LEU A 323 -1.71 3.55 -13.80
C LEU A 323 -0.99 2.70 -12.75
N GLU A 324 -1.76 2.15 -11.81
CA GLU A 324 -1.26 1.48 -10.62
C GLU A 324 -2.17 0.32 -10.21
N ILE A 325 -1.61 -0.68 -9.53
CA ILE A 325 -2.32 -1.86 -9.05
C ILE A 325 -1.86 -2.23 -7.64
N HIS A 326 -2.81 -2.39 -6.71
CA HIS A 326 -2.53 -2.73 -5.31
C HIS A 326 -2.55 -4.25 -5.10
N LEU A 327 -1.50 -4.77 -4.46
CA LEU A 327 -1.24 -6.20 -4.33
C LEU A 327 -0.88 -6.55 -2.88
N ALA A 328 -1.68 -7.43 -2.26
CA ALA A 328 -1.59 -7.74 -0.84
C ALA A 328 -1.78 -9.24 -0.53
N THR A 329 -3.02 -9.73 -0.67
CA THR A 329 -3.43 -11.03 -0.12
C THR A 329 -2.68 -12.21 -0.76
N GLY A 330 -2.26 -12.10 -2.02
CA GLY A 330 -1.44 -13.12 -2.68
C GLY A 330 -0.11 -13.36 -1.96
N PHE A 331 0.59 -12.29 -1.57
CA PHE A 331 1.85 -12.37 -0.84
C PHE A 331 1.64 -12.98 0.56
N GLN A 332 0.58 -12.57 1.25
CA GLN A 332 0.21 -13.16 2.54
C GLN A 332 -0.10 -14.67 2.41
N ASN A 333 -0.78 -15.07 1.33
CA ASN A 333 -1.11 -16.47 1.10
C ASN A 333 0.17 -17.31 0.89
N ILE A 334 1.15 -16.81 0.13
CA ILE A 334 2.45 -17.45 -0.05
C ILE A 334 3.15 -17.66 1.30
N VAL A 335 3.15 -16.63 2.18
CA VAL A 335 3.71 -16.78 3.53
C VAL A 335 3.02 -17.93 4.27
N TYR A 336 1.68 -17.93 4.38
CA TYR A 336 0.94 -18.98 5.08
C TYR A 336 1.07 -20.38 4.47
N GLN A 337 1.34 -20.50 3.17
CA GLN A 337 1.55 -21.78 2.50
C GLN A 337 2.87 -22.42 2.90
N HIS A 338 3.91 -21.61 3.15
CA HIS A 338 5.27 -22.07 3.43
C HIS A 338 5.71 -21.90 4.89
N LEU A 339 4.84 -21.42 5.78
CA LEU A 339 5.14 -21.36 7.22
C LEU A 339 5.39 -22.75 7.81
N PRO A 340 6.30 -22.86 8.80
CA PRO A 340 6.43 -24.07 9.62
C PRO A 340 5.07 -24.49 10.20
N ALA A 341 4.76 -25.80 10.12
CA ALA A 341 3.45 -26.32 10.49
C ALA A 341 3.05 -26.00 11.94
N SER A 342 4.01 -26.05 12.87
CA SER A 342 3.81 -25.68 14.28
C SER A 342 3.41 -24.22 14.44
N LEU A 343 4.20 -23.29 13.87
CA LEU A 343 3.90 -21.86 13.95
C LEU A 343 2.56 -21.51 13.29
N LYS A 344 2.25 -22.12 12.14
CA LYS A 344 0.97 -21.94 11.47
C LYS A 344 -0.20 -22.41 12.33
N LYS A 345 -0.06 -23.55 13.03
CA LYS A 345 -1.06 -24.06 13.96
C LYS A 345 -1.28 -23.09 15.11
N ASP A 346 -0.22 -22.63 15.77
CA ASP A 346 -0.30 -21.64 16.87
C ASP A 346 -1.04 -20.36 16.43
N MET A 347 -0.72 -19.86 15.23
CA MET A 347 -1.39 -18.69 14.68
C MET A 347 -2.89 -18.93 14.44
N TYR A 348 -3.28 -20.13 13.97
CA TYR A 348 -4.68 -20.46 13.72
C TYR A 348 -5.46 -20.67 15.02
N GLU A 349 -4.85 -21.27 16.05
CA GLU A 349 -5.42 -21.35 17.39
C GLU A 349 -5.62 -19.96 18.00
N TRP A 350 -4.65 -19.05 17.82
CA TRP A 350 -4.81 -17.66 18.23
C TRP A 350 -6.00 -16.99 17.53
N VAL A 351 -6.18 -17.19 16.22
CA VAL A 351 -7.35 -16.66 15.48
C VAL A 351 -8.65 -17.22 16.05
N LYS A 352 -8.73 -18.53 16.28
CA LYS A 352 -9.91 -19.17 16.88
C LYS A 352 -10.23 -18.64 18.27
N LYS A 353 -9.24 -18.17 19.02
CA LYS A 353 -9.46 -17.62 20.36
C LYS A 353 -9.81 -16.13 20.35
N ASN A 354 -9.19 -15.34 19.47
CA ASN A 354 -9.19 -13.87 19.57
C ASN A 354 -9.99 -13.14 18.49
N CYS A 355 -10.64 -13.86 17.57
CA CYS A 355 -11.36 -13.25 16.45
C CYS A 355 -12.81 -13.75 16.29
N GLN A 356 -13.36 -14.44 17.29
CA GLN A 356 -14.68 -15.07 17.21
C GLN A 356 -15.82 -14.05 17.09
N ASP A 357 -15.63 -12.87 17.67
CA ASP A 357 -16.53 -11.72 17.61
C ASP A 357 -16.76 -11.20 16.18
N GLU A 358 -15.85 -11.47 15.26
CA GLU A 358 -15.99 -11.13 13.83
C GLU A 358 -16.45 -12.29 12.95
N ARG A 359 -16.71 -13.47 13.54
CA ARG A 359 -17.22 -14.62 12.81
C ARG A 359 -18.66 -14.33 12.36
N LYS A 360 -18.93 -14.58 11.08
CA LYS A 360 -20.30 -14.57 10.54
C LYS A 360 -20.89 -15.97 10.59
N GLU A 361 -22.19 -16.07 10.86
CA GLU A 361 -22.93 -17.34 10.87
C GLU A 361 -22.78 -18.14 9.57
N SER A 362 -22.67 -17.44 8.44
CA SER A 362 -22.51 -18.04 7.11
C SER A 362 -21.10 -18.59 6.82
N TRP A 363 -20.13 -18.42 7.72
CA TRP A 363 -18.75 -18.88 7.49
C TRP A 363 -18.49 -20.23 8.14
N ASN A 364 -18.02 -21.17 7.32
CA ASN A 364 -17.37 -22.39 7.84
C ASN A 364 -16.00 -22.06 8.46
N ASP A 365 -15.40 -23.04 9.13
CA ASP A 365 -14.12 -22.85 9.84
C ASP A 365 -12.98 -22.40 8.92
N ASP A 366 -12.90 -22.95 7.71
CA ASP A 366 -11.84 -22.61 6.75
C ASP A 366 -12.00 -21.19 6.21
N GLN A 367 -13.22 -20.77 5.91
CA GLN A 367 -13.54 -19.40 5.51
C GLN A 367 -13.25 -18.41 6.65
N PHE A 368 -13.58 -18.76 7.88
CA PHE A 368 -13.27 -17.96 9.07
C PHE A 368 -11.75 -17.80 9.23
N ILE A 369 -11.00 -18.90 9.23
CA ILE A 369 -9.53 -18.86 9.33
C ILE A 369 -8.93 -18.06 8.18
N TYR A 370 -9.37 -18.28 6.93
CA TYR A 370 -8.85 -17.57 5.77
C TYR A 370 -9.01 -16.05 5.91
N LYS A 371 -10.19 -15.59 6.35
CA LYS A 371 -10.51 -14.16 6.47
C LYS A 371 -9.83 -13.51 7.68
N MET A 372 -9.71 -14.24 8.80
CA MET A 372 -9.22 -13.70 10.06
C MET A 372 -7.72 -13.88 10.29
N ARG A 373 -7.05 -14.83 9.62
CA ARG A 373 -5.60 -15.08 9.79
C ARG A 373 -4.71 -13.85 9.56
N LYS A 374 -5.14 -12.86 8.78
CA LYS A 374 -4.39 -11.61 8.62
C LYS A 374 -4.12 -10.92 9.98
N LYS A 375 -5.03 -11.05 10.96
CA LYS A 375 -4.89 -10.45 12.29
C LYS A 375 -3.88 -11.14 13.20
N ALA A 376 -3.49 -12.38 12.89
CA ALA A 376 -2.43 -13.07 13.63
C ALA A 376 -1.03 -12.53 13.30
N LEU A 377 -0.86 -11.76 12.22
CA LEU A 377 0.45 -11.30 11.76
C LEU A 377 1.11 -10.33 12.74
N GLY A 378 0.35 -9.45 13.40
CA GLY A 378 0.88 -8.54 14.42
C GLY A 378 1.34 -9.27 15.69
N PRO A 379 0.46 -10.03 16.36
CA PRO A 379 0.82 -10.79 17.57
C PRO A 379 1.98 -11.76 17.38
N PHE A 380 2.18 -12.30 16.18
CA PHE A 380 3.28 -13.21 15.84
C PHE A 380 4.43 -12.55 15.10
N LYS A 381 4.45 -11.21 14.96
CA LYS A 381 5.43 -10.46 14.16
C LYS A 381 6.88 -10.80 14.52
N GLN A 382 7.20 -10.86 15.82
CA GLN A 382 8.55 -11.20 16.27
C GLN A 382 8.91 -12.67 15.97
N LYS A 383 8.01 -13.62 16.25
CA LYS A 383 8.21 -15.04 15.92
C LYS A 383 8.43 -15.26 14.42
N LEU A 384 7.69 -14.55 13.58
CA LEU A 384 7.85 -14.57 12.12
C LEU A 384 9.21 -13.99 11.70
N TRP A 385 9.66 -12.91 12.34
CA TRP A 385 10.98 -12.34 12.09
C TRP A 385 12.12 -13.28 12.48
N GLU A 386 11.98 -13.98 13.60
CA GLU A 386 12.99 -14.85 14.20
C GLU A 386 13.07 -16.25 13.58
N LEU A 387 12.21 -16.56 12.60
CA LEU A 387 12.35 -17.76 11.79
C LEU A 387 13.78 -17.89 11.26
N SER A 388 14.34 -19.10 11.36
CA SER A 388 15.67 -19.37 10.86
C SER A 388 15.74 -19.19 9.34
N GLU A 389 16.94 -18.97 8.80
CA GLU A 389 17.15 -18.87 7.35
C GLU A 389 16.60 -20.10 6.60
N LYS A 390 16.70 -21.29 7.20
CA LYS A 390 16.16 -22.54 6.64
C LYS A 390 14.63 -22.49 6.53
N GLU A 391 13.95 -21.95 7.54
CA GLU A 391 12.49 -21.82 7.58
C GLU A 391 11.99 -20.69 6.66
N LYS A 392 12.73 -19.59 6.57
CA LYS A 392 12.39 -18.47 5.67
C LYS A 392 12.61 -18.82 4.20
N LYS A 393 13.64 -19.60 3.86
CA LYS A 393 14.02 -19.91 2.47
C LYS A 393 12.86 -20.29 1.54
N PRO A 394 11.96 -21.24 1.87
CA PRO A 394 10.84 -21.58 0.99
C PRO A 394 9.87 -20.41 0.79
N ILE A 395 9.57 -19.64 1.85
CA ILE A 395 8.72 -18.44 1.79
C ILE A 395 9.34 -17.40 0.86
N LEU A 396 10.60 -17.06 1.08
CA LEU A 396 11.32 -16.02 0.33
C LEU A 396 11.50 -16.41 -1.15
N THR A 397 11.74 -17.69 -1.44
CA THR A 397 11.87 -18.21 -2.81
C THR A 397 10.54 -18.08 -3.57
N ALA A 398 9.43 -18.45 -2.93
CA ALA A 398 8.10 -18.35 -3.52
C ALA A 398 7.68 -16.88 -3.74
N LEU A 399 7.98 -16.00 -2.77
CA LEU A 399 7.75 -14.55 -2.91
C LEU A 399 8.58 -13.96 -4.07
N GLU A 400 9.87 -14.27 -4.16
CA GLU A 400 10.74 -13.77 -5.24
C GLU A 400 10.23 -14.17 -6.62
N LYS A 401 9.81 -15.44 -6.80
CA LYS A 401 9.19 -15.91 -8.04
C LYS A 401 7.91 -15.13 -8.37
N GLN A 402 7.07 -14.88 -7.37
CA GLN A 402 5.82 -14.15 -7.58
C GLN A 402 6.08 -12.68 -7.96
N PHE A 403 7.01 -11.99 -7.30
CA PHE A 403 7.35 -10.61 -7.64
C PHE A 403 7.94 -10.51 -9.05
N GLU A 404 8.88 -11.39 -9.41
CA GLU A 404 9.47 -11.39 -10.75
C GLU A 404 8.40 -11.65 -11.83
N PHE A 405 7.47 -12.57 -11.58
CA PHE A 405 6.32 -12.81 -12.44
C PHE A 405 5.47 -11.54 -12.62
N LEU A 406 5.05 -10.90 -11.52
CA LEU A 406 4.20 -9.71 -11.56
C LEU A 406 4.90 -8.55 -12.26
N PHE A 407 6.17 -8.29 -11.94
CA PHE A 407 6.93 -7.19 -12.54
C PHE A 407 7.09 -7.34 -14.05
N LYS A 408 7.25 -8.58 -14.53
CA LYS A 408 7.27 -8.88 -15.97
C LYS A 408 5.91 -8.57 -16.61
N HIS A 409 4.81 -9.04 -16.03
CA HIS A 409 3.48 -8.90 -16.64
C HIS A 409 2.91 -7.49 -16.53
N LEU A 410 3.28 -6.73 -15.50
CA LEU A 410 2.97 -5.31 -15.37
C LEU A 410 3.91 -4.40 -16.19
N ASN A 411 4.86 -5.01 -16.92
CA ASN A 411 5.80 -4.37 -17.83
C ASN A 411 6.69 -3.30 -17.17
N VAL A 412 7.10 -3.50 -15.91
CA VAL A 412 7.91 -2.51 -15.17
C VAL A 412 9.43 -2.71 -15.29
N PHE A 413 9.89 -3.70 -16.05
CA PHE A 413 11.32 -3.88 -16.34
C PHE A 413 11.88 -2.68 -17.12
N GLY A 414 13.08 -2.22 -16.74
CA GLY A 414 13.73 -1.07 -17.38
C GLY A 414 13.15 0.31 -17.04
N THR A 415 12.10 0.40 -16.21
CA THR A 415 11.44 1.66 -15.85
C THR A 415 12.31 2.62 -15.02
N LYS A 416 13.45 2.17 -14.47
CA LYS A 416 14.36 3.02 -13.69
C LYS A 416 14.75 4.29 -14.43
N ARG A 417 15.15 4.17 -15.71
CA ARG A 417 15.52 5.33 -16.54
C ARG A 417 14.36 6.28 -16.83
N ILE A 418 13.13 5.78 -16.76
CA ILE A 418 11.93 6.61 -16.96
C ILE A 418 11.67 7.40 -15.68
N VAL A 419 11.73 6.75 -14.52
CA VAL A 419 11.55 7.40 -13.21
C VAL A 419 12.59 8.49 -12.97
N GLU A 420 13.86 8.24 -13.30
CA GLU A 420 14.97 9.20 -13.14
C GLU A 420 14.79 10.52 -13.94
N LYS A 421 13.91 10.55 -14.95
CA LYS A 421 13.59 11.78 -15.70
C LYS A 421 12.67 12.73 -14.92
N TYR A 422 11.91 12.21 -13.97
CA TYR A 422 10.83 12.96 -13.31
C TYR A 422 11.01 13.09 -11.80
N ILE A 423 11.83 12.23 -11.20
CA ILE A 423 12.10 12.16 -9.76
C ILE A 423 13.60 12.36 -9.53
N HIS A 424 13.96 13.33 -8.69
CA HIS A 424 15.33 13.78 -8.44
C HIS A 424 15.75 13.64 -6.98
#